data_AF-A0A2K8UD29-F1
#
_entry.id   AF-A0A2K8UD29-F1
#
_cell.length_a   1.000
_cell.length_b   1.000
_cell.length_c   1.000
_cell.angle_alpha   90.00
_cell.angle_beta   90.00
_cell.angle_gamma   90.00
#
_symmetry.space_group_name_H-M   'P 1'
#
loop_
_entity.id
_entity.type
_entity.pdbx_description
1 polymer ?
#
loop_
_entity_poly.entity_id
_entity_poly.type
_entity_poly.pdbx_seq_one_letter_code
_entity_poly.pdbx_strand_id
1 'polypeptide(L)'
;MSSWNNRVLRKAGADADEVSYQIHEVFYDEDGSIQSWTAAPVTVYGETLAELREEIRHFIHACRRPVLEEREVDGRPVLVADDGDDPINPGHYFEFMDRASVATDYVYQFLGSHPLIKKEPSLCALYDKAETALAELYQEAGRLEFDRTGG
;
A
#
# COMPACT_ATOMS: atom_id res chain seq x y z
N MET A 1 -13.19 -13.01 -10.22
CA MET A 1 -13.43 -13.26 -8.79
C MET A 1 -13.62 -11.93 -8.09
N SER A 2 -14.81 -11.72 -7.54
CA SER A 2 -15.09 -10.60 -6.65
C SER A 2 -14.27 -10.68 -5.35
N SER A 3 -13.98 -9.55 -4.71
CA SER A 3 -13.18 -9.53 -3.47
C SER A 3 -13.60 -8.42 -2.51
N TRP A 4 -13.30 -8.61 -1.22
CA TRP A 4 -13.38 -7.57 -0.20
C TRP A 4 -11.98 -7.09 0.16
N ASN A 5 -11.80 -5.78 0.29
CA ASN A 5 -10.57 -5.20 0.80
C ASN A 5 -10.85 -4.06 1.77
N ASN A 6 -10.02 -3.90 2.79
CA ASN A 6 -10.02 -2.71 3.62
C ASN A 6 -9.46 -1.52 2.84
N ARG A 7 -10.17 -0.39 2.86
CA ARG A 7 -9.75 0.87 2.25
C ARG A 7 -9.93 2.03 3.22
N VAL A 8 -9.04 3.00 3.11
CA VAL A 8 -9.18 4.28 3.81
C VAL A 8 -10.17 5.15 3.04
N LEU A 9 -11.22 5.59 3.71
CA LEU A 9 -12.18 6.56 3.22
C LEU A 9 -11.94 7.89 3.93
N ARG A 10 -11.84 8.96 3.14
CA ARG A 10 -11.92 10.35 3.60
C ARG A 10 -13.39 10.74 3.78
N LYS A 11 -13.71 11.33 4.91
CA LYS A 11 -15.06 11.84 5.24
C LYS A 11 -14.95 13.31 5.64
N ALA A 12 -15.71 14.15 4.94
CA ALA A 12 -15.93 15.53 5.38
C ALA A 12 -16.78 15.54 6.66
N GLY A 13 -16.41 16.40 7.61
CA GLY A 13 -17.13 16.62 8.85
C GLY A 13 -18.29 17.60 8.68
N ALA A 14 -18.84 18.07 9.81
CA ALA A 14 -19.96 19.01 9.80
C ALA A 14 -19.54 20.41 9.33
N ASP A 15 -18.29 20.78 9.63
CA ASP A 15 -17.65 21.99 9.14
C ASP A 15 -16.83 21.70 7.89
N ALA A 16 -16.76 22.67 6.96
CA ALA A 16 -16.11 22.49 5.65
C ALA A 16 -14.62 22.12 5.74
N ASP A 17 -13.95 22.48 6.84
CA ASP A 17 -12.53 22.22 7.08
C ASP A 17 -12.29 20.96 7.93
N GLU A 18 -13.34 20.33 8.45
CA GLU A 18 -13.22 19.11 9.25
C GLU A 18 -13.11 17.90 8.32
N VAL A 19 -12.04 17.12 8.47
CA VAL A 19 -11.81 15.90 7.70
C VAL A 19 -11.44 14.78 8.66
N SER A 20 -12.03 13.60 8.44
CA SER A 20 -11.63 12.36 9.12
C SER A 20 -11.29 11.27 8.12
N TYR A 21 -10.45 10.33 8.55
CA TYR A 21 -10.06 9.15 7.79
C TYR A 21 -10.49 7.90 8.53
N GLN A 22 -11.15 7.00 7.82
CA GLN A 22 -11.80 5.83 8.41
C GLN A 22 -11.55 4.60 7.54
N ILE A 23 -11.41 3.42 8.15
CA ILE A 23 -11.25 2.18 7.40
C ILE A 23 -12.60 1.52 7.20
N HIS A 24 -12.95 1.23 5.95
CA HIS A 24 -14.16 0.50 5.57
C HIS A 24 -13.79 -0.75 4.77
N GLU A 25 -14.68 -1.74 4.80
CA GLU A 25 -14.63 -2.86 3.87
C GLU A 25 -15.28 -2.44 2.56
N VAL A 26 -14.54 -2.59 1.45
CA VAL A 26 -14.99 -2.25 0.11
C VAL A 26 -15.08 -3.53 -0.72
N PHE A 27 -16.23 -3.76 -1.32
CA PHE A 27 -16.50 -4.86 -2.21
C PHE A 27 -16.22 -4.47 -3.66
N TYR A 28 -15.38 -5.28 -4.30
CA TYR A 28 -14.99 -5.17 -5.69
C TYR A 28 -15.62 -6.30 -6.51
N ASP A 29 -16.18 -5.96 -7.66
CA ASP A 29 -16.64 -6.94 -8.63
C ASP A 29 -15.47 -7.63 -9.35
N GLU A 30 -15.77 -8.59 -10.21
CA GLU A 30 -14.78 -9.36 -10.96
C GLU A 30 -13.91 -8.51 -11.89
N ASP A 31 -14.43 -7.36 -12.35
CA ASP A 31 -13.72 -6.39 -13.18
C ASP A 31 -12.89 -5.37 -12.36
N GLY A 32 -12.94 -5.46 -11.03
CA GLY A 32 -12.26 -4.56 -10.12
C GLY A 32 -13.00 -3.23 -9.86
N SER A 33 -14.24 -3.07 -10.35
CA SER A 33 -15.09 -1.93 -10.02
C SER A 33 -15.61 -2.03 -8.58
N ILE A 34 -15.79 -0.87 -7.93
CA ILE A 34 -16.38 -0.81 -6.59
C ILE A 34 -17.89 -0.93 -6.71
N GLN A 35 -18.45 -1.96 -6.07
CA GLN A 35 -19.88 -2.24 -6.05
C GLN A 35 -20.55 -1.73 -4.75
N SER A 36 -19.90 -1.89 -3.60
CA SER A 36 -20.44 -1.48 -2.30
C SER A 36 -19.35 -1.35 -1.24
N TRP A 37 -19.69 -0.79 -0.08
CA TRP A 37 -18.82 -0.70 1.09
C TRP A 37 -19.64 -0.71 2.38
N THR A 38 -19.00 -0.98 3.52
CA THR A 38 -19.66 -0.95 4.82
C THR A 38 -20.08 0.46 5.20
N ALA A 39 -21.30 0.63 5.73
CA ALA A 39 -21.79 1.93 6.16
C ALA A 39 -21.00 2.49 7.35
N ALA A 40 -20.67 1.62 8.31
CA ALA A 40 -19.84 1.97 9.47
C ALA A 40 -18.38 1.59 9.22
N PRO A 41 -17.42 2.33 9.80
CA PRO A 41 -16.02 1.95 9.77
C PRO A 41 -15.79 0.68 10.59
N VAL A 42 -14.80 -0.10 10.16
CA VAL A 42 -14.45 -1.36 10.82
C VAL A 42 -13.55 -1.07 12.02
N THR A 43 -13.88 -1.67 13.16
CA THR A 43 -13.05 -1.61 14.36
C THR A 43 -12.06 -2.77 14.37
N VAL A 44 -10.81 -2.50 14.78
CA VAL A 44 -9.79 -3.53 14.96
C VAL A 44 -10.27 -4.57 15.99
N TYR A 45 -10.12 -5.85 15.68
CA TYR A 45 -10.51 -6.95 16.56
C TYR A 45 -9.55 -8.14 16.43
N GLY A 46 -9.45 -8.95 17.48
CA GLY A 46 -8.78 -10.25 17.47
C GLY A 46 -9.11 -11.02 18.74
N GLU A 47 -9.27 -12.34 18.65
CA GLU A 47 -9.54 -13.19 19.81
C GLU A 47 -8.26 -13.40 20.65
N THR A 48 -7.11 -13.20 20.01
CA THR A 48 -5.79 -13.19 20.64
C THR A 48 -5.01 -11.91 20.32
N LEU A 49 -4.00 -11.59 21.13
CA LEU A 49 -3.10 -10.47 20.86
C LEU A 49 -2.35 -10.64 19.53
N ALA A 50 -2.05 -11.88 19.13
CA ALA A 50 -1.39 -12.15 17.86
C ALA A 50 -2.31 -11.80 16.68
N GLU A 51 -3.57 -12.22 16.72
CA GLU A 51 -4.58 -11.89 15.72
C GLU A 51 -4.85 -10.39 15.65
N LEU A 52 -5.04 -9.73 16.80
CA LEU A 52 -5.25 -8.28 16.84
C LEU A 52 -4.09 -7.52 16.16
N ARG A 53 -2.85 -8.00 16.36
CA ARG A 53 -1.67 -7.41 15.72
C ARG A 53 -1.65 -7.65 14.21
N GLU A 54 -2.05 -8.83 13.74
CA GLU A 54 -2.19 -9.09 12.31
C GLU A 54 -3.28 -8.20 11.69
N GLU A 55 -4.40 -8.01 12.38
CA GLU A 55 -5.49 -7.13 11.95
C GLU A 55 -5.02 -5.67 11.80
N ILE A 56 -4.25 -5.17 12.77
CA ILE A 56 -3.62 -3.84 12.67
C ILE A 56 -2.70 -3.75 11.44
N ARG A 57 -1.94 -4.80 11.12
CA ARG A 57 -1.07 -4.81 9.92
C ARG A 57 -1.90 -4.78 8.63
N HIS A 58 -3.02 -5.47 8.58
CA HIS A 58 -3.93 -5.40 7.43
C HIS A 58 -4.45 -3.97 7.23
N PHE A 59 -4.79 -3.28 8.31
CA PHE A 59 -5.25 -1.88 8.25
C PHE A 59 -4.14 -0.92 7.82
N ILE A 60 -2.90 -1.13 8.28
CA ILE A 60 -1.73 -0.38 7.78
C ILE A 60 -1.52 -0.61 6.27
N HIS A 61 -1.80 -1.82 5.76
CA HIS A 61 -1.70 -2.11 4.34
C HIS A 61 -2.73 -1.32 3.51
N ALA A 62 -3.92 -1.05 4.05
CA ALA A 62 -4.93 -0.23 3.38
C ALA A 62 -4.40 1.19 3.07
N CYS A 63 -3.54 1.76 3.92
CA CYS A 63 -2.92 3.07 3.73
C CYS A 63 -1.91 3.13 2.57
N ARG A 64 -1.54 2.00 1.96
CA ARG A 64 -0.66 1.96 0.78
C ARG A 64 -1.43 2.10 -0.54
N ARG A 65 -2.76 2.11 -0.47
CA ARG A 65 -3.64 2.27 -1.63
C ARG A 65 -4.23 3.67 -1.63
N PRO A 66 -4.70 4.18 -2.78
CA PRO A 66 -5.32 5.49 -2.84
C PRO A 66 -6.42 5.64 -1.79
N VAL A 67 -6.47 6.80 -1.13
CA VAL A 67 -7.61 7.16 -0.28
C VAL A 67 -8.84 7.26 -1.17
N LEU A 68 -10.00 6.85 -0.66
CA LEU A 68 -11.26 6.94 -1.37
C LEU A 68 -12.14 8.03 -0.75
N GLU A 69 -12.99 8.66 -1.55
CA GLU A 69 -14.03 9.54 -1.05
C GLU A 69 -15.38 9.20 -1.69
N GLU A 70 -16.45 9.46 -0.93
CA GLU A 70 -17.81 9.27 -1.39
C GLU A 70 -18.27 10.47 -2.18
N ARG A 71 -18.75 10.23 -3.40
CA ARG A 71 -19.37 11.24 -4.27
C ARG A 71 -20.73 10.76 -4.74
N GLU A 72 -21.58 11.70 -5.13
CA GLU A 72 -22.86 11.39 -5.77
C GLU A 72 -22.70 11.43 -7.29
N VAL A 73 -23.04 10.33 -7.97
CA VAL A 73 -23.11 10.23 -9.43
C VAL A 73 -24.47 9.67 -9.80
N ASP A 74 -25.22 10.41 -10.62
CA ASP A 74 -26.59 10.05 -11.03
C ASP A 74 -27.54 9.73 -9.86
N GLY A 75 -27.42 10.48 -8.76
CA GLY A 75 -28.24 10.29 -7.55
C GLY A 75 -27.88 9.05 -6.72
N ARG A 76 -26.72 8.42 -6.99
CA ARG A 76 -26.22 7.26 -6.26
C ARG A 76 -24.85 7.56 -5.65
N PRO A 77 -24.60 7.13 -4.40
CA PRO A 77 -23.27 7.24 -3.83
C PRO A 77 -22.32 6.28 -4.54
N VAL A 78 -21.13 6.76 -4.86
CA VAL A 78 -20.01 6.00 -5.42
C VAL A 78 -18.72 6.36 -4.68
N LEU A 79 -17.80 5.40 -4.56
CA LEU A 79 -16.44 5.70 -4.08
C LEU A 79 -15.53 5.97 -5.27
N VAL A 80 -14.79 7.08 -5.20
CA VAL A 80 -13.75 7.44 -6.17
C VAL A 80 -12.42 7.65 -5.45
N ALA A 81 -11.31 7.59 -6.17
CA ALA A 81 -10.02 7.96 -5.61
C ALA A 81 -10.02 9.44 -5.22
N ASP A 82 -9.54 9.72 -4.01
CA ASP A 82 -9.21 11.06 -3.57
C ASP A 82 -7.81 11.40 -4.11
N ASP A 83 -7.76 12.36 -5.02
CA ASP A 83 -6.51 12.87 -5.62
C ASP A 83 -5.87 13.97 -4.76
N GLY A 84 -6.34 14.18 -3.53
CA GLY A 84 -5.90 15.23 -2.60
C GLY A 84 -4.51 15.05 -2.00
N ASP A 85 -3.75 14.05 -2.43
CA ASP A 85 -2.35 13.88 -2.04
C ASP A 85 -1.47 15.00 -2.64
N ASP A 86 -0.42 15.39 -1.92
CA ASP A 86 0.57 16.34 -2.43
C ASP A 86 1.15 15.84 -3.76
N PRO A 87 1.29 16.71 -4.77
CA PRO A 87 1.77 16.31 -6.08
C PRO A 87 3.17 15.69 -5.98
N ILE A 88 3.34 14.52 -6.61
CA ILE A 88 4.64 13.86 -6.67
C ILE A 88 5.63 14.72 -7.46
N ASN A 89 6.73 15.10 -6.80
CA ASN A 89 7.84 15.83 -7.42
C ASN A 89 9.07 14.92 -7.64
N PRO A 90 10.07 15.36 -8.43
CA PRO A 90 11.26 14.54 -8.71
C PRO A 90 12.02 14.09 -7.46
N GLY A 91 12.05 14.89 -6.39
CA GLY A 91 12.71 14.55 -5.12
C GLY A 91 12.14 13.28 -4.47
N HIS A 92 10.85 13.00 -4.65
CA HIS A 92 10.24 11.77 -4.11
C HIS A 92 10.78 10.50 -4.77
N TYR A 93 11.11 10.54 -6.07
CA TYR A 93 11.71 9.40 -6.77
C TYR A 93 13.11 9.11 -6.26
N PHE A 94 13.96 10.14 -6.14
CA PHE A 94 15.30 10.00 -5.59
C PHE A 94 15.27 9.51 -4.15
N GLU A 95 14.41 10.07 -3.30
CA GLU A 95 14.23 9.61 -1.93
C GLU A 95 13.79 8.14 -1.87
N PHE A 96 12.86 7.73 -2.73
CA PHE A 96 12.43 6.34 -2.80
C PHE A 96 13.57 5.41 -3.24
N MET A 97 14.34 5.80 -4.25
CA MET A 97 15.51 5.06 -4.72
C MET A 97 16.57 4.92 -3.62
N ASP A 98 16.88 6.00 -2.90
CA ASP A 98 17.81 5.97 -1.76
C ASP A 98 17.31 5.00 -0.68
N ARG A 99 16.02 5.05 -0.34
CA ARG A 99 15.39 4.13 0.62
C ARG A 99 15.42 2.68 0.16
N ALA A 100 15.17 2.42 -1.12
CA ALA A 100 15.22 1.07 -1.69
C ALA A 100 16.64 0.49 -1.64
N SER A 101 17.65 1.32 -1.92
CA SER A 101 19.07 0.95 -1.79
C SER A 101 19.42 0.60 -0.34
N VAL A 102 19.04 1.46 0.61
CA VAL A 102 19.27 1.21 2.05
C VAL A 102 18.55 -0.06 2.53
N ALA A 103 17.31 -0.29 2.10
CA ALA A 103 16.56 -1.49 2.45
C ALA A 103 17.25 -2.76 1.92
N THR A 104 17.77 -2.72 0.69
CA THR A 104 18.52 -3.83 0.09
C THR A 104 19.79 -4.13 0.89
N ASP A 105 20.54 -3.10 1.27
CA ASP A 105 21.74 -3.26 2.09
C ASP A 105 21.43 -3.87 3.46
N TYR A 106 20.36 -3.43 4.13
CA TYR A 106 19.93 -4.05 5.39
C TYR A 106 19.57 -5.53 5.22
N VAL A 107 18.81 -5.87 4.18
CA VAL A 107 18.44 -7.27 3.91
C VAL A 107 19.68 -8.13 3.65
N TYR A 108 20.65 -7.62 2.90
CA TYR A 108 21.94 -8.27 2.69
C TYR A 108 22.71 -8.46 4.00
N GLN A 109 22.86 -7.41 4.79
CA GLN A 109 23.62 -7.46 6.05
C GLN A 109 23.01 -8.44 7.05
N PHE A 110 21.70 -8.42 7.25
CA PHE A 110 21.03 -9.24 8.25
C PHE A 110 20.76 -10.69 7.79
N LEU A 111 20.38 -10.90 6.52
CA LEU A 111 19.99 -12.21 6.01
C LEU A 111 21.01 -12.78 5.02
N GLY A 112 21.40 -12.01 4.00
CA GLY A 112 22.28 -12.46 2.92
C GLY A 112 23.66 -12.91 3.41
N SER A 113 24.18 -12.26 4.45
CA SER A 113 25.47 -12.60 5.06
C SER A 113 25.42 -13.82 6.01
N HIS A 114 24.21 -14.29 6.36
CA HIS A 114 24.03 -15.31 7.39
C HIS A 114 24.55 -16.68 6.91
N PRO A 115 25.34 -17.43 7.71
CA PRO A 115 25.92 -18.71 7.28
C PRO A 115 24.91 -19.77 6.83
N LEU A 116 23.65 -19.67 7.28
CA LEU A 116 22.58 -20.59 6.88
C LEU A 116 22.22 -20.47 5.40
N ILE A 117 22.29 -19.27 4.81
CA ILE A 117 22.05 -19.06 3.37
C ILE A 117 23.00 -19.92 2.52
N LYS A 118 24.25 -20.05 2.94
CA LYS A 118 25.27 -20.86 2.24
C LYS A 118 25.03 -22.37 2.37
N LYS A 119 24.27 -22.80 3.38
CA LYS A 119 24.05 -24.22 3.70
C LYS A 119 22.72 -24.75 3.20
N GLU A 120 21.73 -23.88 3.05
CA GLU A 120 20.36 -24.22 2.70
C GLU A 120 19.99 -23.64 1.32
N PRO A 121 20.06 -24.43 0.23
CA PRO A 121 19.83 -23.94 -1.13
C PRO A 121 18.45 -23.32 -1.35
N SER A 122 17.42 -23.84 -0.66
CA SER A 122 16.06 -23.29 -0.73
C SER A 122 15.96 -21.89 -0.14
N LEU A 123 16.70 -21.60 0.93
CA LEU A 123 16.75 -20.26 1.53
C LEU A 123 17.56 -19.30 0.66
N CYS A 124 18.68 -19.75 0.09
CA CYS A 124 19.46 -18.99 -0.89
C CYS A 124 18.59 -18.56 -2.09
N ALA A 125 17.87 -19.50 -2.70
CA ALA A 125 17.02 -19.21 -3.84
C ALA A 125 15.85 -18.25 -3.53
N LEU A 126 15.31 -18.26 -2.30
CA LEU A 126 14.30 -17.29 -1.87
C LEU A 126 14.91 -15.92 -1.60
N TYR A 127 16.09 -15.87 -1.00
CA TYR A 127 16.83 -14.63 -0.79
C TYR A 127 17.16 -13.96 -2.13
N ASP A 128 17.67 -14.69 -3.12
CA ASP A 128 18.02 -14.15 -4.45
C ASP A 128 16.80 -13.50 -5.13
N LYS A 129 15.61 -14.11 -4.97
CA LYS A 129 14.35 -13.53 -5.47
C LYS A 129 13.98 -12.24 -4.75
N ALA A 130 14.14 -12.20 -3.43
CA ALA A 130 13.85 -11.00 -2.64
C ALA A 130 14.82 -9.85 -2.99
N GLU A 131 16.11 -10.16 -3.14
CA GLU A 131 17.13 -9.20 -3.57
C GLU A 131 16.84 -8.67 -4.99
N THR A 132 16.48 -9.57 -5.91
CA THR A 132 16.08 -9.18 -7.28
C THR A 132 14.86 -8.26 -7.27
N ALA A 133 13.82 -8.57 -6.49
CA ALA A 133 12.62 -7.73 -6.41
C ALA A 133 12.90 -6.33 -5.83
N LEU A 134 13.82 -6.22 -4.86
CA LEU A 134 14.24 -4.92 -4.32
C LEU A 134 15.03 -4.11 -5.35
N ALA A 135 15.90 -4.77 -6.13
CA ALA A 135 16.61 -4.12 -7.23
C ALA A 135 15.63 -3.65 -8.32
N GLU A 136 14.63 -4.44 -8.68
CA GLU A 136 13.58 -4.05 -9.64
C GLU A 136 12.79 -2.83 -9.16
N LEU A 137 12.45 -2.74 -7.87
CA LEU A 137 11.80 -1.56 -7.29
C LEU A 137 12.63 -0.29 -7.47
N TYR A 138 13.95 -0.38 -7.23
CA TYR A 138 14.87 0.74 -7.45
C TYR A 138 14.90 1.17 -8.92
N GLN A 139 15.05 0.19 -9.83
CA GLN A 139 15.17 0.47 -11.27
C GLN A 139 13.87 1.06 -11.83
N GLU A 140 12.72 0.55 -11.41
CA GLU A 140 11.42 1.05 -11.85
C GLU A 140 11.18 2.49 -11.38
N ALA A 141 11.58 2.84 -10.16
CA ALA A 141 11.52 4.22 -9.70
C ALA A 141 12.41 5.16 -10.55
N GLY A 142 13.62 4.73 -10.90
CA GLY A 142 14.51 5.49 -11.78
C GLY A 142 13.95 5.63 -13.21
N ARG A 143 13.34 4.57 -13.76
CA ARG A 143 12.68 4.61 -15.06
C ARG A 143 11.51 5.61 -15.07
N LEU A 144 10.66 5.58 -14.05
CA LEU A 144 9.52 6.48 -13.92
C LEU A 144 9.94 7.95 -13.74
N GLU A 145 11.07 8.20 -13.08
CA GLU A 145 11.66 9.54 -12.97
C GLU A 145 12.12 10.05 -14.34
N PHE A 146 12.89 9.24 -15.08
CA PHE A 146 13.40 9.56 -16.41
C PHE A 146 12.27 9.84 -17.41
N ASP A 147 11.24 8.99 -17.44
CA ASP A 147 10.08 9.15 -18.32
C ASP A 147 9.32 10.46 -18.02
N ARG A 148 9.29 10.89 -16.75
CA ARG A 148 8.62 12.13 -16.33
C ARG A 148 9.43 13.39 -16.63
N THR A 149 10.76 13.31 -16.58
CA THR A 149 11.65 14.46 -16.82
C THR A 149 12.00 14.67 -18.30
N GLY A 150 11.47 13.82 -19.19
CA GLY A 150 11.53 14.02 -20.64
C GLY A 150 12.84 13.54 -21.26
N GLY A 151 13.27 12.35 -20.87
CA GLY A 151 14.41 11.65 -21.46
C GLY A 151 14.49 11.63 -22.98
#